data_AF-A0A5M5ZMR5-F1
#
_entry.id   AF-A0A5M5ZMR5-F1
#
_cell.length_a   1.000
_cell.length_b   1.000
_cell.length_c   1.000
_cell.angle_alpha   90.00
_cell.angle_beta   90.00
_cell.angle_gamma   90.00
#
_symmetry.space_group_name_H-M   'P 1'
#
loop_
_entity.id
_entity.type
_entity.pdbx_description
1 polymer ?
#
loop_
_entity_poly.entity_id
_entity_poly.type
_entity_poly.pdbx_seq_one_letter_code
_entity_poly.pdbx_strand_id
1 'polypeptide(L)'
;MDDPQAKWENRSVTTHEVNRRWTEGSYMVKHGNLYYMLYSANFFGGKNYAVGYATSQSPLGPFTKAANNPVLQKNTEQGGIVTGTGHCMLIDIHNRLYCVYHGRTETTGDERMVFIDLIDIQPDGKLVVHGPNTDLQKITY
;
A
#
# COMPACT_ATOMS: atom_id res chain seq x y z
N MET A 1 13.39 -17.21 11.61
CA MET A 1 11.96 -17.00 11.32
C MET A 1 11.98 -16.38 9.95
N ASP A 2 11.81 -17.23 8.94
CA ASP A 2 12.28 -16.95 7.57
C ASP A 2 11.17 -16.36 6.70
N ASP A 3 10.26 -15.60 7.33
CA ASP A 3 9.20 -14.90 6.62
C ASP A 3 9.81 -13.71 5.85
N PRO A 4 9.84 -13.75 4.50
CA PRO A 4 10.40 -12.65 3.71
C PRO A 4 9.64 -11.33 3.91
N GLN A 5 8.39 -11.39 4.36
CA GLN A 5 7.54 -10.22 4.58
C GLN A 5 7.88 -9.50 5.89
N ALA A 6 8.44 -10.24 6.85
CA ALA A 6 8.79 -9.69 8.17
C ALA A 6 9.77 -8.51 8.07
N LYS A 7 10.63 -8.44 7.04
CA LYS A 7 11.58 -7.33 6.87
C LYS A 7 10.86 -5.98 6.73
N TRP A 8 9.78 -5.91 5.95
CA TRP A 8 9.11 -4.63 5.67
C TRP A 8 7.94 -4.35 6.64
N GLU A 9 7.28 -5.40 7.15
CA GLU A 9 6.14 -5.28 8.08
C GLU A 9 6.57 -4.88 9.51
N ASN A 10 7.86 -5.02 9.83
CA ASN A 10 8.40 -4.72 11.15
C ASN A 10 9.22 -3.43 11.22
N ARG A 11 9.21 -2.61 10.16
CA ARG A 11 10.05 -1.42 10.06
C ARG A 11 9.85 -0.48 11.25
N SER A 12 8.61 -0.21 11.66
CA SER A 12 8.35 0.65 12.83
C SER A 12 8.95 0.14 14.13
N VAL A 13 9.00 -1.17 14.33
CA VAL A 13 9.65 -1.78 15.51
C VAL A 13 11.16 -1.63 15.40
N THR A 14 11.73 -2.02 14.25
CA THR A 14 13.19 -2.01 14.05
C THR A 14 13.80 -0.62 13.99
N THR A 15 13.01 0.41 13.64
CA THR A 15 13.45 1.81 13.63
C THR A 15 12.94 2.59 14.84
N HIS A 16 12.39 1.91 15.85
CA HIS A 16 11.91 2.51 17.10
C HIS A 16 10.86 3.62 16.94
N GLU A 17 10.03 3.57 15.87
CA GLU A 17 8.84 4.44 15.80
C GLU A 17 7.83 4.05 16.89
N VAL A 18 7.75 2.76 17.20
CA VAL A 18 6.92 2.20 18.28
C VAL A 18 7.22 0.72 18.50
N ASN A 19 7.00 0.21 19.71
CA ASN A 19 7.26 -1.19 20.07
C ASN A 19 6.02 -2.09 19.88
N ARG A 20 5.39 -2.05 18.70
CA ARG A 20 4.25 -2.91 18.35
C ARG A 20 4.17 -3.13 16.84
N ARG A 21 3.55 -4.26 16.44
CA ARG A 21 3.31 -4.64 15.04
C ARG A 21 1.83 -4.46 14.70
N TRP A 22 1.56 -4.05 13.46
CA TRP A 22 0.19 -3.93 12.94
C TRP A 22 0.08 -4.57 11.57
N THR A 23 -1.09 -5.13 11.33
CA THR A 23 -1.66 -5.45 10.02
C THR A 23 -3.11 -4.99 10.08
N GLU A 24 -3.48 -4.00 9.28
CA GLU A 24 -4.78 -3.33 9.37
C GLU A 24 -5.23 -2.78 8.01
N GLY A 25 -6.37 -2.07 7.97
CA GLY A 25 -6.82 -1.35 6.77
C GLY A 25 -7.06 -2.26 5.57
N SER A 26 -7.69 -3.42 5.80
CA SER A 26 -7.92 -4.41 4.75
C SER A 26 -8.92 -3.91 3.71
N TYR A 27 -8.58 -4.02 2.43
CA TYR A 27 -9.48 -3.79 1.30
C TYR A 27 -9.38 -4.94 0.31
N MET A 28 -10.50 -5.52 -0.07
CA MET A 28 -10.53 -6.70 -0.94
C MET A 28 -11.16 -6.37 -2.30
N VAL A 29 -10.49 -6.79 -3.38
CA VAL A 29 -11.01 -6.74 -4.74
C VAL A 29 -10.89 -8.12 -5.38
N LYS A 30 -11.86 -8.50 -6.20
CA LYS A 30 -11.80 -9.72 -7.03
C LYS A 30 -11.35 -9.34 -8.43
N HIS A 31 -10.35 -10.04 -8.96
CA HIS A 31 -9.90 -9.88 -10.35
C HIS A 31 -9.64 -11.27 -10.95
N GLY A 32 -10.39 -11.60 -12.00
CA GLY A 32 -10.45 -12.97 -12.53
C GLY A 32 -10.89 -13.98 -11.45
N ASN A 33 -10.07 -15.01 -11.25
CA ASN A 33 -10.33 -16.09 -10.27
C ASN A 33 -9.66 -15.86 -8.91
N LEU A 34 -9.05 -14.70 -8.68
CA LEU A 34 -8.33 -14.39 -7.44
C LEU A 34 -8.97 -13.23 -6.69
N TYR A 35 -8.94 -13.35 -5.36
CA TYR A 35 -9.20 -12.29 -4.40
C TYR A 35 -7.87 -11.66 -3.99
N TYR A 36 -7.75 -10.36 -4.17
CA TYR A 36 -6.61 -9.55 -3.74
C TYR A 36 -7.01 -8.80 -2.49
N MET A 37 -6.40 -9.13 -1.35
CA MET A 37 -6.56 -8.41 -0.09
C MET A 37 -5.36 -7.47 0.07
N LEU A 38 -5.58 -6.17 -0.13
CA LEU A 38 -4.63 -5.15 0.27
C LEU A 38 -4.73 -4.94 1.78
N TYR A 39 -3.60 -4.64 2.42
CA TYR A 39 -3.51 -4.34 3.84
C TYR A 39 -2.34 -3.40 4.09
N SER A 40 -2.39 -2.69 5.21
CA SER A 40 -1.30 -1.84 5.68
C SER A 40 -0.58 -2.49 6.85
N ALA A 41 0.73 -2.30 6.92
CA ALA A 41 1.54 -2.68 8.07
C ALA A 41 2.39 -1.49 8.54
N ASN A 42 3.02 -1.66 9.70
CA ASN A 42 3.76 -0.62 10.45
C ASN A 42 2.84 0.37 11.17
N PHE A 43 3.41 1.35 11.86
CA PHE A 43 2.67 2.33 12.66
C PHE A 43 2.04 3.42 11.79
N PHE A 44 0.73 3.64 11.88
CA PHE A 44 0.01 4.65 11.10
C PHE A 44 0.52 6.10 11.32
N GLY A 45 1.14 6.38 12.48
CA GLY A 45 1.77 7.67 12.78
C GLY A 45 3.24 7.76 12.35
N GLY A 46 3.83 6.65 11.89
CA GLY A 46 5.22 6.57 11.47
C GLY A 46 5.41 6.79 9.96
N LYS A 47 6.64 7.13 9.57
CA LYS A 47 7.02 7.28 8.15
C LYS A 47 7.03 5.94 7.42
N ASN A 48 7.16 4.82 8.14
CA ASN A 48 7.25 3.48 7.54
C ASN A 48 5.90 2.79 7.29
N TYR A 49 4.76 3.43 7.59
CA TYR A 49 3.45 2.91 7.19
C TYR A 49 3.43 2.65 5.68
N ALA A 50 2.99 1.46 5.30
CA ALA A 50 3.11 0.95 3.93
C ALA A 50 2.02 -0.09 3.63
N VAL A 51 1.68 -0.24 2.35
CA VAL A 51 0.68 -1.18 1.86
C VAL A 51 1.36 -2.38 1.22
N GLY A 52 0.89 -3.57 1.58
CA GLY A 52 1.13 -4.81 0.85
C GLY A 52 -0.19 -5.44 0.41
N TYR A 53 -0.11 -6.57 -0.28
CA TYR A 53 -1.27 -7.38 -0.60
C TYR A 53 -0.99 -8.88 -0.47
N ALA A 54 -2.07 -9.64 -0.42
CA ALA A 54 -2.07 -11.09 -0.46
C ALA A 54 -3.20 -11.59 -1.38
N THR A 55 -3.03 -12.77 -1.98
CA THR A 55 -4.02 -13.36 -2.89
C THR A 55 -4.56 -14.70 -2.40
N SER A 56 -5.80 -15.01 -2.78
CA SER A 56 -6.46 -16.29 -2.50
C SER A 56 -7.46 -16.64 -3.61
N GLN A 57 -7.73 -17.93 -3.82
CA GLN A 57 -8.83 -18.39 -4.68
C GLN A 57 -10.20 -18.34 -3.97
N SER A 58 -10.21 -18.19 -2.64
CA SER A 58 -11.41 -18.12 -1.80
C SER A 58 -11.41 -16.81 -1.00
N PRO A 59 -12.56 -16.14 -0.83
CA PRO A 59 -12.63 -14.91 -0.03
C PRO A 59 -12.31 -15.15 1.46
N LEU A 60 -12.39 -16.40 1.93
CA LEU A 60 -12.07 -16.79 3.30
C LEU A 60 -10.63 -17.30 3.47
N GLY A 61 -9.82 -17.24 2.41
CA GLY A 61 -8.45 -17.72 2.42
C GLY A 61 -8.30 -19.22 2.11
N PRO A 62 -7.09 -19.78 2.29
CA PRO A 62 -5.90 -19.11 2.81
C PRO A 62 -5.31 -18.07 1.84
N PHE A 63 -4.78 -16.98 2.39
CA PHE A 63 -4.13 -15.92 1.62
C PHE A 63 -2.61 -16.10 1.58
N THR A 64 -2.01 -15.89 0.41
CA THR A 64 -0.55 -15.89 0.21
C THR A 64 -0.08 -14.46 -0.04
N LYS A 65 0.80 -13.94 0.82
CA LYS A 65 1.37 -12.58 0.67
C LYS A 65 2.24 -12.51 -0.58
N ALA A 66 2.12 -11.41 -1.32
CA ALA A 66 2.87 -11.22 -2.56
C ALA A 66 4.37 -10.96 -2.31
N ALA A 67 5.22 -11.52 -3.17
CA ALA A 67 6.68 -11.38 -3.05
C ALA A 67 7.18 -9.95 -3.30
N ASN A 68 6.42 -9.12 -4.03
CA ASN A 68 6.77 -7.73 -4.33
C ASN A 68 6.25 -6.72 -3.30
N ASN A 69 5.75 -7.17 -2.15
CA ASN A 69 5.39 -6.27 -1.06
C ASN A 69 6.65 -5.57 -0.48
N PRO A 70 6.51 -4.34 0.01
CA PRO A 70 5.30 -3.49 -0.05
C PRO A 70 5.11 -2.90 -1.46
N VAL A 71 3.86 -2.72 -1.87
CA VAL A 71 3.50 -2.15 -3.17
C VAL A 71 3.31 -0.64 -3.15
N LEU A 72 3.16 -0.05 -1.96
CA LEU A 72 3.11 1.39 -1.75
C LEU A 72 3.77 1.73 -0.41
N GLN A 73 4.72 2.66 -0.44
CA GLN A 73 5.51 3.08 0.72
C GLN A 73 6.05 4.50 0.51
N LYS A 74 6.65 5.07 1.56
CA LYS A 74 7.41 6.33 1.47
C LYS A 74 8.37 6.35 0.27
N ASN A 75 8.54 7.51 -0.35
CA ASN A 75 9.47 7.73 -1.46
C ASN A 75 10.62 8.71 -1.12
N THR A 76 10.76 9.10 0.15
CA THR A 76 11.81 10.03 0.60
C THR A 76 13.24 9.52 0.40
N GLU A 77 13.44 8.21 0.40
CA GLU A 77 14.73 7.58 0.09
C GLU A 77 15.05 7.61 -1.42
N GLN A 78 14.08 7.98 -2.26
CA GLN A 78 14.18 8.07 -3.73
C GLN A 78 14.07 9.52 -4.22
N GLY A 79 14.16 10.51 -3.31
CA GLY A 79 14.08 11.94 -3.63
C GLY A 79 12.67 12.54 -3.63
N GLY A 80 11.63 11.75 -3.31
CA GLY A 80 10.29 12.28 -3.10
C GLY A 80 10.06 12.86 -1.69
N ILE A 81 8.84 13.29 -1.40
CA ILE A 81 8.49 13.96 -0.14
C ILE A 81 7.40 13.24 0.68
N VAL A 82 6.93 12.08 0.24
CA VAL A 82 5.77 11.40 0.81
C VAL A 82 6.20 10.30 1.78
N THR A 83 5.52 10.23 2.93
CA THR A 83 5.72 9.21 3.96
C THR A 83 4.40 8.67 4.49
N GLY A 84 4.48 7.55 5.23
CA GLY A 84 3.35 7.03 6.00
C GLY A 84 2.12 6.66 5.15
N THR A 85 2.36 6.05 3.99
CA THR A 85 1.32 5.75 2.99
C THR A 85 0.53 4.48 3.36
N GLY A 86 -0.78 4.57 3.55
CA GLY A 86 -1.58 3.37 3.76
C GLY A 86 -3.07 3.60 4.01
N HIS A 87 -3.70 2.57 4.58
CA HIS A 87 -5.14 2.42 4.74
C HIS A 87 -5.88 2.76 3.43
N CYS A 88 -5.63 1.94 2.41
CA CYS A 88 -6.07 2.24 1.07
C CYS A 88 -7.43 1.62 0.73
N MET A 89 -8.06 2.17 -0.29
CA MET A 89 -9.17 1.57 -1.02
C MET A 89 -8.93 1.71 -2.53
N LEU A 90 -9.65 0.93 -3.34
CA LEU A 90 -9.57 1.05 -4.80
C LEU A 90 -10.88 1.60 -5.37
N ILE A 91 -10.77 2.52 -6.32
CA ILE A 91 -11.90 3.06 -7.09
C ILE A 91 -11.67 2.85 -8.58
N ASP A 92 -12.73 2.59 -9.32
CA ASP A 92 -12.72 2.60 -10.78
C ASP A 92 -13.15 3.99 -11.27
N ILE A 93 -12.33 4.61 -12.12
CA ILE A 93 -12.68 5.82 -12.85
C ILE A 93 -12.46 5.52 -14.33
N HIS A 94 -13.54 5.44 -15.10
CA HIS A 94 -13.51 5.21 -16.55
C HIS A 94 -12.74 3.96 -16.99
N ASN A 95 -12.98 2.82 -16.33
CA ASN A 95 -12.30 1.53 -16.57
C ASN A 95 -10.80 1.55 -16.24
N ARG A 96 -10.39 2.45 -15.34
CA ARG A 96 -9.04 2.51 -14.80
C ARG A 96 -9.12 2.48 -13.29
N LEU A 97 -8.34 1.58 -12.69
CA LEU A 97 -8.33 1.38 -11.25
C LEU A 97 -7.34 2.37 -10.62
N TYR A 98 -7.77 3.02 -9.54
CA TYR A 98 -6.95 3.93 -8.76
C TYR A 98 -6.92 3.49 -7.31
N CYS A 99 -5.76 3.60 -6.69
CA CYS A 99 -5.55 3.42 -5.27
C CYS A 99 -5.71 4.76 -4.57
N VAL A 100 -6.72 4.87 -3.71
CA VAL A 100 -6.92 6.02 -2.81
C VAL A 100 -6.36 5.64 -1.45
N TYR A 101 -5.48 6.47 -0.89
CA TYR A 101 -4.82 6.19 0.38
C TYR A 101 -4.47 7.49 1.10
N HIS A 102 -4.16 7.40 2.39
CA HIS A 102 -3.62 8.55 3.11
C HIS A 102 -2.09 8.50 3.14
N GLY A 103 -1.46 9.67 3.23
CA GLY A 103 -0.03 9.83 3.46
C GLY A 103 0.26 11.17 4.15
N ARG A 104 1.54 11.49 4.28
CA ARG A 104 2.03 12.77 4.82
C ARG A 104 3.15 13.32 3.96
N THR A 105 3.33 14.63 3.97
CA THR A 105 4.52 15.31 3.46
C THR A 105 5.25 15.98 4.62
N GLU A 106 6.49 16.40 4.39
CA GLU A 106 7.22 17.23 5.38
C GLU A 106 6.41 18.48 5.79
N THR A 107 5.74 19.09 4.83
CA THR A 107 4.91 20.29 5.04
C THR A 107 3.63 20.04 5.82
N THR A 108 3.06 18.82 5.79
CA THR A 108 1.81 18.52 6.50
C THR A 108 2.05 18.08 7.95
N GLY A 109 3.30 17.74 8.31
CA GLY A 109 3.62 17.24 9.64
C GLY A 109 2.80 15.99 9.95
N ASP A 110 2.04 16.01 11.04
CA ASP A 110 1.20 14.88 11.47
C ASP A 110 -0.13 14.76 10.72
N GLU A 111 -0.53 15.81 9.99
CA GLU A 111 -1.78 15.85 9.23
C GLU A 111 -1.73 14.92 8.02
N ARG A 112 -2.76 14.09 7.90
CA ARG A 112 -2.90 13.12 6.80
C ARG A 112 -3.54 13.80 5.59
N MET A 113 -2.94 13.59 4.42
CA MET A 113 -3.46 14.02 3.13
C MET A 113 -3.99 12.82 2.35
N VAL A 114 -4.99 13.05 1.50
CA VAL A 114 -5.48 12.05 0.55
C VAL A 114 -4.61 12.08 -0.70
N PHE A 115 -4.18 10.90 -1.14
CA PHE A 115 -3.49 10.67 -2.40
C PHE A 115 -4.30 9.69 -3.25
N ILE A 116 -4.19 9.83 -4.56
CA ILE A 116 -4.82 8.96 -5.54
C ILE A 116 -3.80 8.66 -6.63
N ASP A 117 -3.45 7.39 -6.80
CA ASP A 117 -2.49 6.94 -7.82
C ASP A 117 -3.05 5.78 -8.63
N LEU A 118 -2.57 5.63 -9.87
CA LEU A 118 -2.94 4.50 -10.73
C LEU A 118 -2.48 3.19 -10.07
N ILE A 119 -3.30 2.15 -10.20
CA ILE A 119 -2.95 0.79 -9.78
C ILE A 119 -3.29 -0.18 -10.89
N ASP A 120 -2.37 -1.09 -11.20
CA ASP A 120 -2.55 -2.11 -12.22
C ASP A 120 -2.40 -3.51 -11.61
N ILE A 121 -3.22 -4.44 -12.09
CA ILE A 121 -3.00 -5.88 -11.92
C ILE A 121 -2.48 -6.38 -13.27
N GLN A 122 -1.19 -6.72 -13.32
CA GLN A 122 -0.51 -7.18 -14.52
C GLN A 122 -1.04 -8.56 -14.97
N PRO A 123 -0.81 -8.97 -16.24
CA PRO A 123 -1.30 -10.25 -16.75
C PRO A 123 -0.83 -11.49 -15.96
N ASP A 124 0.30 -11.40 -15.26
CA ASP A 124 0.83 -12.44 -14.38
C ASP A 124 0.23 -12.43 -12.96
N GLY A 125 -0.73 -11.53 -12.70
CA GLY A 125 -1.36 -11.33 -11.39
C GLY A 125 -0.57 -10.45 -10.43
N LYS A 126 0.52 -9.81 -10.88
CA LYS A 126 1.27 -8.86 -10.04
C LYS A 126 0.53 -7.53 -9.93
N LEU A 127 0.23 -7.11 -8.71
CA LEU A 127 -0.37 -5.80 -8.44
C LEU A 127 0.74 -4.76 -8.21
N VAL A 128 0.62 -3.61 -8.88
CA VAL A 128 1.57 -2.50 -8.84
C VAL A 128 0.83 -1.19 -8.64
N VAL A 129 1.24 -0.40 -7.65
CA VAL A 129 0.77 0.97 -7.46
C VAL A 129 1.82 1.92 -8.05
N HIS A 130 1.39 2.84 -8.92
CA HIS A 130 2.26 3.83 -9.58
C HIS A 130 2.39 5.10 -8.75
N GLY A 131 2.70 4.94 -7.47
CA GLY A 131 2.81 6.02 -6.49
C GLY A 131 3.82 5.70 -5.38
N PRO A 132 3.99 6.59 -4.40
CA PRO A 132 3.23 7.83 -4.23
C PRO A 132 3.70 8.94 -5.17
N ASN A 133 2.76 9.58 -5.88
CA ASN A 133 3.04 10.68 -6.81
C ASN A 133 2.58 12.04 -6.25
N THR A 134 3.35 13.09 -6.52
CA THR A 134 3.05 14.48 -6.15
C THR A 134 2.99 15.43 -7.35
N ASP A 135 3.27 14.92 -8.55
CA ASP A 135 3.20 15.68 -9.79
C ASP A 135 1.76 15.68 -10.33
N LEU A 136 1.42 16.71 -11.10
CA LEU A 136 0.11 16.82 -11.74
C LEU A 136 -0.14 15.63 -12.68
N GLN A 137 -1.12 14.78 -12.31
CA GLN A 137 -1.58 13.67 -13.13
C GLN A 137 -2.83 14.06 -13.92
N LYS A 138 -2.91 13.62 -15.18
CA LYS A 138 -4.13 13.75 -16.00
C LYS A 138 -4.97 12.48 -15.86
N ILE A 139 -6.23 12.63 -15.50
CA ILE A 139 -7.23 11.56 -15.58
C ILE A 139 -7.87 11.66 -16.97
N THR A 140 -7.59 10.68 -17.83
CA THR A 140 -8.20 10.58 -19.15
C THR A 140 -9.58 9.93 -19.04
N TYR A 141 -10.59 10.56 -19.62
CA TYR A 141 -11.97 10.11 -19.71
C TYR A 141 -12.35 9.72 -21.13
#